data_AF-E8NG91-F1
#
_entry.id   AF-E8NG91-F1
#
_cell.length_a   1.000
_cell.length_b   1.000
_cell.length_c   1.000
_cell.angle_alpha   90.00
_cell.angle_beta   90.00
_cell.angle_gamma   90.00
#
_symmetry.space_group_name_H-M   'P 1'
#
loop_
_entity.id
_entity.type
_entity.pdbx_description
1 polymer ?
#
loop_
_entity_poly.entity_id
_entity_poly.type
_entity_poly.pdbx_seq_one_letter_code
_entity_poly.pdbx_strand_id
1 'polypeptide(L)'
;MTPDEQPLAVELPEAVHALLDAADANGLLRDGESLAAGLVDAGWTPEVESGRFGSDGWDLLASAWAPSVSVFFEGDTASVRARALAVASVLRTTTGSLRTEGPDWSGWAVDDERWDAHEIDWLEGTARGVVMHLYTAGETDAGPGTLPAHLHLSLAHTDTPSEGLPRDDERSRRVVREGSVVERWFLVGERELPDDVIAALEDDPDSRVRAAAESERGYRGRTVDGASPTS
;
A
#
# COMPACT_ATOMS: atom_id res chain seq x y z
N MET A 1 7.82 -40.98 -14.04
CA MET A 1 8.89 -39.98 -13.84
C MET A 1 8.84 -39.08 -15.07
N THR A 2 7.91 -38.12 -15.03
CA THR A 2 7.73 -37.10 -16.07
C THR A 2 8.62 -35.91 -15.70
N PRO A 3 9.37 -35.35 -16.65
CA PRO A 3 10.06 -34.08 -16.48
C PRO A 3 9.04 -32.92 -16.58
N ASP A 4 9.44 -31.75 -16.08
CA ASP A 4 8.79 -30.45 -16.28
C ASP A 4 7.46 -30.20 -15.56
N GLU A 5 7.58 -29.64 -14.36
CA GLU A 5 6.81 -28.46 -13.96
C GLU A 5 7.72 -27.69 -12.99
N GLN A 6 8.65 -26.90 -13.53
CA GLN A 6 9.13 -25.76 -12.76
C GLN A 6 7.88 -24.92 -12.44
N PRO A 7 7.62 -24.53 -11.18
CA PRO A 7 6.50 -23.65 -10.91
C PRO A 7 6.68 -22.42 -11.79
N LEU A 8 5.68 -22.15 -12.64
CA LEU A 8 5.67 -20.98 -13.52
C LEU A 8 6.10 -19.78 -12.67
N ALA A 9 7.22 -19.15 -13.04
CA ALA A 9 7.64 -17.92 -12.42
C ALA A 9 6.44 -16.97 -12.49
N VAL A 10 5.86 -16.65 -11.34
CA VAL A 10 4.73 -15.74 -11.30
C VAL A 10 5.25 -14.37 -11.70
N GLU A 11 4.77 -13.90 -12.84
CA GLU A 11 5.08 -12.57 -13.34
C GLU A 11 4.28 -11.56 -12.51
N LEU A 12 4.98 -10.66 -11.82
CA LEU A 12 4.33 -9.53 -11.17
C LEU A 12 3.89 -8.54 -12.25
N PRO A 13 2.79 -7.78 -12.05
CA PRO A 13 2.45 -6.71 -12.96
C PRO A 13 3.62 -5.74 -13.13
N GLU A 14 3.76 -5.18 -14.34
CA GLU A 14 4.80 -4.18 -14.64
C GLU A 14 4.78 -3.03 -13.63
N ALA A 15 3.60 -2.66 -13.14
CA ALA A 15 3.43 -1.61 -12.14
C ALA A 15 4.05 -1.91 -10.77
N VAL A 16 4.07 -3.18 -10.35
CA VAL A 16 4.73 -3.60 -9.10
C VAL A 16 6.24 -3.58 -9.28
N HIS A 17 6.74 -4.03 -10.44
CA HIS A 17 8.16 -3.93 -10.77
C HIS A 17 8.63 -2.48 -10.84
N ALA A 18 7.91 -1.64 -11.59
CA ALA A 18 8.23 -0.23 -11.74
C ALA A 18 8.18 0.51 -10.39
N LEU A 19 7.24 0.17 -9.49
CA LEU A 19 7.20 0.72 -8.14
C LEU A 19 8.46 0.36 -7.32
N LEU A 20 8.87 -0.91 -7.35
CA LEU A 20 10.05 -1.39 -6.63
C LEU A 20 11.35 -0.77 -7.18
N ASP A 21 11.42 -0.54 -8.49
CA ASP A 21 12.52 0.19 -9.13
C ASP A 21 12.48 1.70 -8.80
N ALA A 22 11.27 2.29 -8.76
CA ALA A 22 11.04 3.71 -8.46
C ALA A 22 11.17 4.06 -6.98
N ALA A 23 11.19 3.06 -6.09
CA ALA A 23 11.49 3.19 -4.66
C ALA A 23 12.93 3.67 -4.37
N ASP A 24 13.65 4.21 -5.37
CA ASP A 24 14.90 4.93 -5.20
C ASP A 24 14.63 6.31 -4.54
N ALA A 25 15.42 6.57 -3.50
CA ALA A 25 15.25 7.56 -2.42
C ALA A 25 14.74 8.96 -2.81
N ASN A 26 15.05 9.43 -4.02
CA ASN A 26 15.06 10.85 -4.33
C ASN A 26 13.89 11.31 -5.21
N GLY A 27 13.11 10.37 -5.75
CA GLY A 27 12.01 10.67 -6.65
C GLY A 27 10.65 10.45 -5.99
N LEU A 28 10.28 9.19 -5.80
CA LEU A 28 8.91 8.78 -5.50
C LEU A 28 8.42 9.29 -4.14
N LEU A 29 9.16 9.07 -3.06
CA LEU A 29 8.74 9.38 -1.68
C LEU A 29 9.15 10.80 -1.22
N ARG A 30 9.40 11.71 -2.16
CA ARG A 30 9.86 13.06 -1.85
C ARG A 30 8.74 13.97 -1.32
N ASP A 31 7.62 14.00 -2.03
CA ASP A 31 6.44 14.81 -1.76
C ASP A 31 5.22 14.20 -2.46
N GLY A 32 4.01 14.65 -2.11
CA GLY A 32 2.77 14.08 -2.64
C GLY A 32 2.63 14.19 -4.17
N GLU A 33 3.20 15.22 -4.77
CA GLU A 33 3.21 15.41 -6.23
C GLU A 33 4.10 14.38 -6.92
N SER A 34 5.34 14.25 -6.43
CA SER A 34 6.29 13.28 -6.95
C SER A 34 5.79 11.85 -6.76
N LEU A 35 5.08 11.59 -5.65
CA LEU A 35 4.45 10.32 -5.35
C LEU A 35 3.33 10.00 -6.35
N ALA A 36 2.34 10.87 -6.52
CA ALA A 36 1.24 10.63 -7.44
C ALA A 36 1.72 10.51 -8.90
N ALA A 37 2.63 11.39 -9.33
CA ALA A 37 3.20 11.34 -10.68
C ALA A 37 3.98 10.03 -10.89
N GLY A 38 4.85 9.66 -9.96
CA GLY A 38 5.64 8.43 -10.05
C GLY A 38 4.79 7.16 -10.07
N LEU A 39 3.69 7.13 -9.32
CA LEU A 39 2.73 6.01 -9.35
C LEU A 39 2.02 5.90 -10.70
N VAL A 40 1.55 7.02 -11.25
CA VAL A 40 0.93 7.04 -12.58
C VAL A 40 1.91 6.62 -13.67
N ASP A 41 3.15 7.13 -13.62
CA ASP A 41 4.22 6.75 -14.57
C ASP A 41 4.59 5.27 -14.46
N ALA A 42 4.47 4.68 -13.26
CA ALA A 42 4.61 3.25 -13.04
C ALA A 42 3.39 2.43 -13.48
N GLY A 43 2.29 3.05 -13.95
CA GLY A 43 1.11 2.33 -14.44
C GLY A 43 0.03 2.07 -13.38
N TRP A 44 0.11 2.73 -12.23
CA TRP A 44 -0.96 2.73 -11.23
C TRP A 44 -2.04 3.73 -11.61
N THR A 45 -3.30 3.29 -11.61
CA THR A 45 -4.44 4.16 -11.96
C THR A 45 -5.04 4.76 -10.69
N PRO A 46 -5.14 6.09 -10.55
CA PRO A 46 -5.76 6.70 -9.38
C PRO A 46 -7.25 6.37 -9.29
N GLU A 47 -7.72 6.03 -8.10
CA GLU A 47 -9.13 5.82 -7.79
C GLU A 47 -9.81 7.12 -7.34
N VAL A 48 -11.10 7.03 -7.00
CA VAL A 48 -11.85 8.17 -6.46
C VAL A 48 -11.40 8.46 -5.03
N GLU A 49 -11.26 7.41 -4.23
CA GLU A 49 -10.77 7.44 -2.85
C GLU A 49 -9.39 8.09 -2.74
N SER A 50 -9.21 8.88 -1.68
CA SER A 50 -7.96 9.61 -1.46
C SER A 50 -6.77 8.67 -1.34
N GLY A 51 -5.73 8.93 -2.14
CA GLY A 51 -4.49 8.16 -2.08
C GLY A 51 -4.62 6.72 -2.56
N ARG A 52 -5.77 6.29 -3.08
CA ARG A 52 -5.93 4.94 -3.64
C ARG A 52 -5.58 4.88 -5.11
N PHE A 53 -4.92 3.80 -5.48
CA PHE A 53 -4.61 3.44 -6.85
C PHE A 53 -4.81 1.94 -7.06
N GLY A 54 -5.13 1.53 -8.29
CA GLY A 54 -5.28 0.13 -8.66
C GLY A 54 -4.46 -0.25 -9.89
N SER A 55 -4.08 -1.52 -9.98
CA SER A 55 -3.45 -2.12 -11.16
C SER A 55 -3.57 -3.65 -11.16
N ASP A 56 -4.21 -4.24 -12.18
CA ASP A 56 -4.27 -5.70 -12.39
C ASP A 56 -4.58 -6.57 -11.15
N GLY A 57 -5.57 -6.17 -10.36
CA GLY A 57 -5.98 -6.88 -9.14
C GLY A 57 -5.11 -6.60 -7.91
N TRP A 58 -4.23 -5.60 -8.00
CA TRP A 58 -3.49 -5.03 -6.88
C TRP A 58 -4.06 -3.68 -6.51
N ASP A 59 -4.12 -3.44 -5.21
CA ASP A 59 -4.55 -2.18 -4.62
C ASP A 59 -3.35 -1.49 -3.97
N LEU A 60 -3.33 -0.17 -4.04
CA LEU A 60 -2.26 0.64 -3.48
C LEU A 60 -2.87 1.81 -2.72
N LEU A 61 -2.42 1.98 -1.47
CA LEU A 61 -2.72 3.13 -0.64
C LEU A 61 -1.46 3.94 -0.42
N ALA A 62 -1.51 5.21 -0.83
CA ALA A 62 -0.44 6.18 -0.70
C ALA A 62 -0.80 7.27 0.32
N SER A 63 0.16 7.68 1.13
CA SER A 63 0.07 8.88 1.97
C SER A 63 1.02 9.94 1.44
N ALA A 64 0.60 11.20 1.42
CA ALA A 64 1.46 12.35 1.05
C ALA A 64 2.07 13.07 2.26
N TRP A 65 1.56 12.85 3.48
CA TRP A 65 2.14 13.38 4.71
C TRP A 65 2.91 12.26 5.41
N ALA A 66 4.23 12.40 5.45
CA ALA A 66 5.17 11.29 5.52
C ALA A 66 4.97 10.33 4.33
N PRO A 67 5.48 10.71 3.13
CA PRO A 67 5.28 9.94 1.91
C PRO A 67 5.59 8.46 2.08
N SER A 68 4.59 7.64 1.83
CA SER A 68 4.67 6.19 1.97
C SER A 68 3.63 5.52 1.09
N VAL A 69 3.89 4.24 0.80
CA VAL A 69 3.05 3.41 -0.05
C VAL A 69 2.79 2.09 0.68
N SER A 70 1.56 1.62 0.61
CA SER A 70 1.16 0.27 1.01
C SER A 70 0.46 -0.39 -0.17
N VAL A 71 1.01 -1.51 -0.61
CA VAL A 71 0.52 -2.30 -1.76
C VAL A 71 -0.05 -3.60 -1.25
N PHE A 72 -1.23 -3.96 -1.74
CA PHE A 72 -1.99 -5.12 -1.33
C PHE A 72 -2.33 -5.99 -2.53
N PHE A 73 -2.34 -7.29 -2.29
CA PHE A 73 -2.92 -8.26 -3.20
C PHE A 73 -3.61 -9.35 -2.39
N GLU A 74 -4.84 -9.67 -2.77
CA GLU A 74 -5.65 -10.71 -2.17
C GLU A 74 -5.95 -11.81 -3.20
N GLY A 75 -6.06 -13.05 -2.74
CA GLY A 75 -6.38 -14.17 -3.62
C GLY A 75 -6.39 -15.49 -2.90
N ASP A 76 -6.30 -16.59 -3.65
CA ASP A 76 -6.06 -17.90 -3.05
C ASP A 76 -4.64 -18.00 -2.47
N THR A 77 -4.47 -18.86 -1.46
CA THR A 77 -3.22 -19.04 -0.73
C THR A 77 -2.02 -19.34 -1.63
N ALA A 78 -2.17 -20.16 -2.67
CA ALA A 78 -1.05 -20.51 -3.55
C ALA A 78 -0.63 -19.32 -4.42
N SER A 79 -1.61 -18.58 -4.97
CA SER A 79 -1.42 -17.36 -5.75
C SER A 79 -0.73 -16.25 -4.96
N VAL A 80 -1.11 -16.08 -3.68
CA VAL A 80 -0.51 -15.12 -2.75
C VAL A 80 0.93 -15.50 -2.41
N ARG A 81 1.19 -16.75 -2.01
CA ARG A 81 2.55 -17.25 -1.71
C ARG A 81 3.49 -17.08 -2.90
N ALA A 82 3.03 -17.41 -4.11
CA ALA A 82 3.84 -17.29 -5.31
C ALA A 82 4.22 -15.82 -5.63
N ARG A 83 3.28 -14.88 -5.46
CA ARG A 83 3.55 -13.45 -5.61
C ARG A 83 4.45 -12.91 -4.49
N ALA A 84 4.25 -13.34 -3.25
CA ALA A 84 5.09 -12.98 -2.13
C ALA A 84 6.55 -13.41 -2.37
N LEU A 85 6.78 -14.62 -2.86
CA LEU A 85 8.11 -15.10 -3.25
C LEU A 85 8.72 -14.28 -4.40
N ALA A 86 7.92 -13.91 -5.41
CA ALA A 86 8.38 -13.07 -6.51
C ALA A 86 8.79 -11.66 -6.01
N VAL A 87 7.97 -11.01 -5.18
CA VAL A 87 8.30 -9.72 -4.56
C VAL A 87 9.55 -9.86 -3.69
N ALA A 88 9.65 -10.89 -2.85
CA ALA A 88 10.81 -11.13 -2.01
C ALA A 88 12.11 -11.30 -2.82
N SER A 89 12.05 -11.94 -3.99
CA SER A 89 13.18 -12.05 -4.91
C SER A 89 13.63 -10.69 -5.47
N VAL A 90 12.68 -9.82 -5.81
CA VAL A 90 12.98 -8.45 -6.28
C VAL A 90 13.57 -7.62 -5.14
N LEU A 91 12.99 -7.69 -3.95
CA LEU A 91 13.52 -7.00 -2.76
C LEU A 91 14.94 -7.45 -2.45
N ARG A 92 15.22 -8.75 -2.44
CA ARG A 92 16.56 -9.29 -2.19
C ARG A 92 17.58 -8.78 -3.22
N THR A 93 17.21 -8.69 -4.49
CA THR A 93 18.04 -8.10 -5.54
C THR A 93 18.32 -6.62 -5.28
N THR A 94 17.29 -5.88 -4.87
CA THR A 94 17.34 -4.43 -4.66
C THR A 94 18.14 -4.03 -3.41
N THR A 95 17.98 -4.79 -2.32
CA THR A 95 18.54 -4.47 -1.00
C THR A 95 19.85 -5.21 -0.73
N GLY A 96 20.13 -6.27 -1.48
CA GLY A 96 21.26 -7.18 -1.28
C GLY A 96 21.07 -8.18 -0.12
N SER A 97 20.25 -7.86 0.88
CA SER A 97 19.92 -8.74 2.00
C SER A 97 18.55 -8.39 2.59
N LEU A 98 17.86 -9.41 3.11
CA LEU A 98 16.61 -9.24 3.84
C LEU A 98 16.84 -9.60 5.32
N ARG A 99 16.25 -8.80 6.21
CA ARG A 99 16.11 -9.10 7.64
C ARG A 99 14.76 -9.72 7.89
N THR A 100 14.67 -10.59 8.87
CA THR A 100 13.41 -11.25 9.24
C THR A 100 13.30 -11.25 10.75
N GLU A 101 12.11 -10.99 11.26
CA GLU A 101 11.68 -11.52 12.55
C GLU A 101 11.07 -12.90 12.23
N GLY A 102 11.40 -13.96 12.96
CA GLY A 102 10.97 -15.31 12.60
C GLY A 102 11.65 -15.92 11.34
N PRO A 103 11.02 -16.91 10.67
CA PRO A 103 11.66 -17.68 9.60
C PRO A 103 11.83 -16.88 8.29
N ASP A 104 12.99 -17.00 7.65
CA ASP A 104 13.17 -16.54 6.26
C ASP A 104 12.43 -17.47 5.29
N TRP A 105 11.20 -17.08 4.96
CA TRP A 105 10.31 -17.80 4.05
C TRP A 105 10.59 -17.50 2.57
N SER A 106 11.43 -16.51 2.26
CA SER A 106 11.67 -16.10 0.86
C SER A 106 12.41 -17.14 0.01
N GLY A 107 12.96 -18.19 0.64
CA GLY A 107 13.58 -19.33 -0.02
C GLY A 107 12.72 -20.60 -0.05
N TRP A 108 11.46 -20.54 0.40
CA TRP A 108 10.58 -21.70 0.45
C TRP A 108 9.91 -21.95 -0.91
N ALA A 109 9.51 -23.21 -1.16
CA ALA A 109 8.63 -23.52 -2.27
C ALA A 109 7.20 -23.07 -1.96
N VAL A 110 6.35 -22.83 -2.97
CA VAL A 110 4.96 -22.36 -2.77
C VAL A 110 4.12 -23.34 -1.93
N ASP A 111 4.38 -24.64 -2.09
CA ASP A 111 3.70 -25.76 -1.45
C ASP A 111 4.44 -26.30 -0.22
N ASP A 112 5.45 -25.58 0.28
CA ASP A 112 6.23 -26.00 1.44
C ASP A 112 5.36 -26.06 2.71
N GLU A 113 5.36 -27.20 3.41
CA GLU A 113 4.55 -27.41 4.62
C GLU A 113 4.88 -26.39 5.74
N ARG A 114 6.06 -25.77 5.70
CA ARG A 114 6.47 -24.75 6.67
C ARG A 114 5.60 -23.49 6.63
N TRP A 115 4.94 -23.20 5.50
CA TRP A 115 4.00 -22.08 5.41
C TRP A 115 2.83 -22.19 6.38
N ASP A 116 2.40 -23.41 6.69
CA ASP A 116 1.25 -23.68 7.57
C ASP A 116 1.70 -24.06 9.00
N ALA A 117 2.97 -24.44 9.18
CA ALA A 117 3.51 -24.86 10.46
C ALA A 117 4.15 -23.72 11.27
N HIS A 118 4.48 -22.61 10.63
CA HIS A 118 5.14 -21.47 11.26
C HIS A 118 4.28 -20.21 11.17
N GLU A 119 4.35 -19.39 12.21
CA GLU A 119 3.87 -18.02 12.13
C GLU A 119 4.77 -17.25 11.15
N ILE A 120 4.15 -16.75 10.07
CA ILE A 120 4.82 -15.96 9.06
C ILE A 120 4.88 -14.52 9.54
N ASP A 121 6.06 -13.94 9.49
CA ASP A 121 6.32 -12.56 9.84
C ASP A 121 6.89 -11.79 8.64
N TRP A 122 7.24 -10.53 8.85
CA TRP A 122 7.74 -9.64 7.81
C TRP A 122 9.17 -9.95 7.36
N LEU A 123 9.43 -9.69 6.08
CA LEU A 123 10.76 -9.49 5.52
C LEU A 123 11.01 -8.00 5.41
N GLU A 124 12.16 -7.52 5.89
CA GLU A 124 12.60 -6.13 5.76
C GLU A 124 13.80 -6.03 4.84
N GLY A 125 13.68 -5.15 3.86
CA GLY A 125 14.79 -4.65 3.08
C GLY A 125 15.00 -3.17 3.35
N THR A 126 16.24 -2.71 3.35
CA THR A 126 16.53 -1.28 3.29
C THR A 126 17.43 -1.02 2.09
N ALA A 127 17.01 -0.11 1.22
CA ALA A 127 17.81 0.35 0.10
C ALA A 127 17.65 1.86 0.00
N ARG A 128 18.79 2.57 -0.07
CA ARG A 128 18.83 4.00 -0.41
C ARG A 128 17.86 4.85 0.43
N GLY A 129 17.83 4.69 1.75
CA GLY A 129 16.95 5.49 2.61
C GLY A 129 15.46 5.15 2.55
N VAL A 130 15.07 4.08 1.84
CA VAL A 130 13.72 3.50 1.88
C VAL A 130 13.76 2.18 2.61
N VAL A 131 12.85 2.01 3.56
CA VAL A 131 12.57 0.74 4.23
C VAL A 131 11.38 0.11 3.52
N MET A 132 11.52 -1.18 3.21
CA MET A 132 10.51 -2.01 2.58
C MET A 132 10.15 -3.15 3.51
N HIS A 133 8.88 -3.30 3.88
CA HIS A 133 8.39 -4.46 4.60
C HIS A 133 7.48 -5.29 3.70
N LEU A 134 7.72 -6.59 3.64
CA LEU A 134 6.87 -7.53 2.94
C LEU A 134 6.30 -8.53 3.94
N TYR A 135 4.98 -8.55 4.03
CA TYR A 135 4.20 -9.46 4.86
C TYR A 135 3.28 -10.30 3.97
N THR A 136 3.02 -11.53 4.41
CA THR A 136 2.01 -12.39 3.77
C THR A 136 1.36 -13.30 4.80
N ALA A 137 0.08 -13.56 4.61
CA ALA A 137 -0.68 -14.51 5.39
C ALA A 137 -1.58 -15.35 4.49
N GLY A 138 -1.84 -16.59 4.92
CA GLY A 138 -2.89 -17.41 4.34
C GLY A 138 -4.28 -16.94 4.74
N GLU A 139 -5.28 -17.71 4.34
CA GLU A 139 -6.65 -17.51 4.81
C GLU A 139 -6.69 -17.52 6.35
N THR A 140 -7.33 -16.49 6.92
CA THR A 140 -7.36 -16.28 8.37
C THR A 140 -8.78 -16.23 8.87
N ASP A 141 -9.11 -16.98 9.91
CA ASP A 141 -10.44 -16.94 10.53
C ASP A 141 -10.71 -15.54 11.12
N ALA A 142 -11.82 -14.93 10.70
CA ALA A 142 -12.24 -13.60 11.15
C ALA A 142 -13.72 -13.62 11.56
N GLY A 143 -13.96 -14.01 12.82
CA GLY A 143 -15.29 -14.10 13.39
C GLY A 143 -16.13 -15.17 12.66
N PRO A 144 -17.29 -14.83 12.06
CA PRO A 144 -18.13 -15.79 11.35
C PRO A 144 -17.63 -16.12 9.92
N GLY A 145 -16.58 -15.47 9.43
CA GLY A 145 -16.04 -15.66 8.09
C GLY A 145 -14.54 -15.91 8.09
N THR A 146 -13.98 -15.95 6.88
CA THR A 146 -12.55 -16.12 6.64
C THR A 146 -12.08 -14.94 5.81
N LEU A 147 -11.01 -14.28 6.24
CA LEU A 147 -10.31 -13.29 5.42
C LEU A 147 -9.52 -14.03 4.35
N PRO A 148 -9.52 -13.54 3.10
CA PRO A 148 -8.73 -14.15 2.04
C PRO A 148 -7.24 -14.11 2.39
N ALA A 149 -6.48 -15.01 1.78
CA ALA A 149 -5.03 -14.90 1.82
C ALA A 149 -4.62 -13.56 1.20
N HIS A 150 -3.60 -12.95 1.77
CA HIS A 150 -3.17 -11.62 1.36
C HIS A 150 -1.66 -11.46 1.48
N LEU A 151 -1.14 -10.51 0.71
CA LEU A 151 0.20 -9.98 0.87
C LEU A 151 0.12 -8.46 0.99
N HIS A 152 1.03 -7.91 1.79
CA HIS A 152 1.18 -6.49 2.00
C HIS A 152 2.65 -6.11 1.83
N LEU A 153 2.92 -5.19 0.92
CA LEU A 153 4.23 -4.58 0.73
C LEU A 153 4.14 -3.10 1.14
N SER A 154 4.90 -2.68 2.13
CA SER A 154 5.00 -1.28 2.55
C SER A 154 6.35 -0.68 2.14
N LEU A 155 6.33 0.58 1.70
CA LEU A 155 7.51 1.39 1.37
C LEU A 155 7.40 2.71 2.13
N ALA A 156 8.43 3.05 2.89
CA ALA A 156 8.52 4.33 3.59
C ALA A 156 9.96 4.83 3.67
N HIS A 157 10.15 6.15 3.74
CA HIS A 157 11.47 6.71 4.02
C HIS A 157 11.96 6.31 5.43
N THR A 158 13.26 6.06 5.60
CA THR A 158 13.86 5.68 6.90
C THR A 158 13.67 6.73 7.99
N ASP A 159 13.41 7.98 7.59
CA ASP A 159 13.22 9.11 8.50
C ASP A 159 11.73 9.30 8.86
N THR A 160 10.82 8.53 8.24
CA THR A 160 9.39 8.54 8.58
C THR A 160 9.17 7.77 9.89
N PRO A 161 8.62 8.40 10.94
CA PRO A 161 8.28 7.69 12.17
C PRO A 161 7.26 6.59 11.90
N SER A 162 7.35 5.46 12.61
CA SER A 162 6.41 4.35 12.51
C SER A 162 4.97 4.73 12.89
N GLU A 163 4.81 5.70 13.78
CA GLU A 163 3.51 6.26 14.18
C GLU A 163 2.99 7.34 13.21
N GLY A 164 3.75 7.65 12.16
CA GLY A 164 3.48 8.74 11.23
C GLY A 164 3.93 10.10 11.76
N LEU A 165 3.69 11.14 10.95
CA LEU A 165 3.94 12.52 11.36
C LEU A 165 2.79 13.03 12.24
N PRO A 166 3.08 13.94 13.19
CA PRO A 166 2.04 14.54 14.01
C PRO A 166 1.05 15.33 13.15
N ARG A 167 -0.18 15.42 13.64
CA ARG A 167 -1.24 16.25 13.06
C ARG A 167 -0.79 17.71 12.99
N ASP A 168 -1.02 18.34 11.83
CA ASP A 168 -0.71 19.75 11.58
C ASP A 168 -1.90 20.43 10.88
N ASP A 169 -2.74 21.08 11.69
CA ASP A 169 -3.93 21.79 11.22
C ASP A 169 -3.57 23.04 10.39
N GLU A 170 -2.45 23.70 10.69
CA GLU A 170 -2.01 24.89 9.94
C GLU A 170 -1.55 24.50 8.54
N ARG A 171 -0.83 23.37 8.43
CA ARG A 171 -0.53 22.75 7.13
C ARG A 171 -1.81 22.43 6.37
N SER A 172 -2.77 21.75 7.01
CA SER A 172 -4.03 21.35 6.37
C SER A 172 -4.76 22.56 5.79
N ARG A 173 -4.89 23.65 6.57
CA ARG A 173 -5.47 24.91 6.10
C ARG A 173 -4.66 25.57 4.99
N ARG A 174 -3.32 25.45 5.01
CA ARG A 174 -2.46 25.97 3.93
C ARG A 174 -2.66 25.17 2.63
N VAL A 175 -2.73 23.84 2.70
CA VAL A 175 -2.98 22.97 1.55
C VAL A 175 -4.34 23.28 0.91
N VAL A 176 -5.39 23.49 1.70
CA VAL A 176 -6.70 23.91 1.17
C VAL A 176 -6.61 25.26 0.41
N ARG A 177 -5.87 26.23 0.95
CA ARG A 177 -5.80 27.59 0.37
C ARG A 177 -4.87 27.69 -0.84
N GLU A 178 -3.75 26.98 -0.81
CA GLU A 178 -2.59 27.22 -1.67
C GLU A 178 -2.08 25.94 -2.35
N GLY A 179 -2.47 24.77 -1.87
CA GLY A 179 -1.98 23.50 -2.37
C GLY A 179 -2.49 23.19 -3.77
N SER A 180 -1.89 22.20 -4.41
CA SER A 180 -2.37 21.68 -5.68
C SER A 180 -3.64 20.84 -5.53
N VAL A 181 -4.21 20.43 -6.66
CA VAL A 181 -5.31 19.45 -6.64
C VAL A 181 -4.86 18.11 -6.06
N VAL A 182 -3.63 17.68 -6.34
CA VAL A 182 -3.08 16.41 -5.84
C VAL A 182 -2.91 16.47 -4.32
N GLU A 183 -2.34 17.57 -3.82
CA GLU A 183 -2.17 17.75 -2.37
C GLU A 183 -3.51 17.81 -1.65
N ARG A 184 -4.51 18.51 -2.22
CA ARG A 184 -5.86 18.54 -1.65
C ARG A 184 -6.56 17.20 -1.75
N TRP A 185 -6.38 16.44 -2.84
CA TRP A 185 -6.91 15.08 -2.99
C TRP A 185 -6.36 14.14 -1.91
N PHE A 186 -5.04 14.14 -1.67
CA PHE A 186 -4.45 13.38 -0.56
C PHE A 186 -4.91 13.85 0.82
N LEU A 187 -5.09 15.17 1.01
CA LEU A 187 -5.53 15.73 2.29
C LEU A 187 -6.90 15.17 2.68
N VAL A 188 -7.79 14.89 1.72
CA VAL A 188 -9.14 14.36 1.99
C VAL A 188 -9.10 13.08 2.82
N GLY A 189 -8.14 12.19 2.58
CA GLY A 189 -8.00 10.91 3.27
C GLY A 189 -7.37 10.98 4.66
N GLU A 190 -6.94 12.16 5.13
CA GLU A 190 -6.41 12.27 6.48
C GLU A 190 -7.50 11.94 7.53
N ARG A 191 -7.12 11.16 8.54
CA ARG A 191 -8.06 10.61 9.53
C ARG A 191 -8.75 11.69 10.35
N GLU A 192 -8.00 12.73 10.70
CA GLU A 192 -8.43 13.79 11.60
C GLU A 192 -8.14 15.15 10.98
N LEU A 193 -9.20 15.80 10.49
CA LEU A 193 -9.14 17.14 9.90
C LEU A 193 -10.00 18.12 10.71
N PRO A 194 -9.63 19.41 10.76
CA PRO A 194 -10.54 20.45 11.24
C PRO A 194 -11.82 20.54 10.43
N ASP A 195 -12.95 20.86 11.08
CA ASP A 195 -14.25 21.01 10.41
C ASP A 195 -14.21 22.04 9.26
N ASP A 196 -13.45 23.13 9.43
CA ASP A 196 -13.28 24.16 8.40
C ASP A 196 -12.52 23.64 7.16
N VAL A 197 -11.59 22.71 7.35
CA VAL A 197 -10.86 22.04 6.27
C VAL A 197 -11.76 21.04 5.55
N ILE A 198 -12.53 20.24 6.29
CA ILE A 198 -13.49 19.30 5.73
C ILE A 198 -14.50 20.04 4.85
N ALA A 199 -15.13 21.09 5.39
CA ALA A 199 -16.11 21.88 4.64
C ALA A 199 -15.52 22.47 3.35
N ALA A 200 -14.27 22.93 3.38
CA ALA A 200 -13.60 23.46 2.20
C ALA A 200 -13.27 22.40 1.15
N LEU A 201 -12.89 21.18 1.55
CA LEU A 201 -12.62 20.06 0.64
C LEU A 201 -13.91 19.52 -0.01
N GLU A 202 -15.01 19.51 0.75
CA GLU A 202 -16.33 19.11 0.24
C GLU A 202 -16.89 20.09 -0.80
N ASP A 203 -16.48 21.37 -0.74
CA ASP A 203 -16.88 22.44 -1.65
C ASP A 203 -15.75 22.84 -2.62
N ASP A 204 -14.75 21.97 -2.82
CA ASP A 204 -13.57 22.25 -3.63
C ASP A 204 -13.93 22.56 -5.11
N PRO A 205 -13.28 23.54 -5.75
CA PRO A 205 -13.53 23.84 -7.16
C PRO A 205 -13.20 22.66 -8.10
N ASP A 206 -12.26 21.77 -7.75
CA ASP A 206 -11.94 20.59 -8.54
C ASP A 206 -12.87 19.43 -8.19
N SER A 207 -13.54 18.87 -9.20
CA SER A 207 -14.50 17.78 -9.01
C SER A 207 -13.88 16.50 -8.47
N ARG A 208 -12.57 16.26 -8.69
CA ARG A 208 -11.88 15.07 -8.17
C ARG A 208 -11.74 15.13 -6.66
N VAL A 209 -11.39 16.30 -6.12
CA VAL A 209 -11.29 16.52 -4.67
C VAL A 209 -12.67 16.34 -4.02
N ARG A 210 -13.72 16.91 -4.62
CA ARG A 210 -15.10 16.74 -4.11
C ARG A 210 -15.56 15.29 -4.14
N ALA A 211 -15.27 14.55 -5.22
CA ALA A 211 -15.63 13.14 -5.32
C ALA A 211 -14.91 12.28 -4.27
N ALA A 212 -13.62 12.55 -4.03
CA ALA A 212 -12.88 11.93 -2.94
C ALA A 212 -13.51 12.26 -1.58
N ALA A 213 -13.86 13.52 -1.34
CA ALA A 213 -14.46 13.97 -0.07
C ALA A 213 -15.81 13.31 0.20
N GLU A 214 -16.63 13.13 -0.83
CA GLU A 214 -17.87 12.39 -0.74
C GLU A 214 -17.64 10.91 -0.39
N SER A 215 -16.66 10.26 -1.03
CA SER A 215 -16.30 8.87 -0.74
C SER A 215 -15.82 8.69 0.71
N GLU A 216 -14.89 9.52 1.17
CA GLU A 216 -14.34 9.46 2.54
C GLU A 216 -15.39 9.75 3.61
N ARG A 217 -16.34 10.66 3.34
CA ARG A 217 -17.49 10.88 4.24
C ARG A 217 -18.29 9.59 4.43
N GLY A 218 -18.49 8.82 3.37
CA GLY A 218 -19.17 7.52 3.41
C GLY A 218 -18.43 6.46 4.24
N TYR A 219 -17.09 6.47 4.23
CA TYR A 219 -16.29 5.58 5.09
C TYR A 219 -16.31 6.01 6.57
N ARG A 220 -16.19 7.31 6.85
CA ARG A 220 -16.28 7.87 8.22
C ARG A 220 -17.65 7.61 8.85
N GLY A 221 -18.74 7.76 8.09
CA GLY A 221 -20.09 7.44 8.56
C GLY A 221 -20.25 5.96 8.94
N ARG A 222 -19.71 5.04 8.12
CA ARG A 222 -19.78 3.59 8.38
C ARG A 222 -18.95 3.13 9.59
N THR A 223 -17.81 3.78 9.84
CA THR A 223 -16.93 3.47 10.99
C THR A 223 -17.47 4.01 12.30
N VAL A 224 -18.20 5.13 12.29
CA VAL A 224 -18.90 5.67 13.47
C VAL A 224 -20.17 4.85 13.79
N ASP A 225 -20.88 4.36 12.78
CA ASP A 225 -22.16 3.66 12.96
C ASP A 225 -22.03 2.13 13.18
N GLY A 226 -20.83 1.55 13.08
CA GLY A 226 -20.61 0.12 13.34
C GLY A 226 -21.46 -0.82 12.47
N ALA A 227 -21.86 -0.38 11.28
CA ALA A 227 -22.69 -1.17 10.39
C ALA A 227 -21.80 -1.98 9.43
N SER A 228 -21.66 -3.27 9.71
CA SER A 228 -21.14 -4.24 8.74
C SER A 228 -21.95 -4.15 7.43
N PRO A 229 -21.31 -4.06 6.26
CA PRO A 229 -22.03 -4.14 5.00
C PRO A 229 -22.64 -5.55 4.87
N THR A 230 -23.96 -5.60 4.76
CA THR A 230 -24.66 -6.78 4.28
C THR A 230 -24.66 -6.74 2.76
N SER A 231 -24.01 -7.71 2.12
CA SER A 231 -24.42 -8.31 0.84
C SER A 231 -23.72 -9.65 0.68
#